data_AF-A0A6B3HE55-F1
#
_entry.id   AF-A0A6B3HE55-F1
#
_cell.length_a   1.000
_cell.length_b   1.000
_cell.length_c   1.000
_cell.angle_alpha   90.00
_cell.angle_beta   90.00
_cell.angle_gamma   90.00
#
_symmetry.space_group_name_H-M   'P 1'
#
loop_
_entity.id
_entity.type
_entity.pdbx_description
1 polymer ?
#
loop_
_entity_poly.entity_id
_entity_poly.type
_entity_poly.pdbx_seq_one_letter_code
_entity_poly.pdbx_strand_id
1 'polypeptide(L)' 'PAPVVLVEGVGAGRAEVRPWLAALCWMELGRSVSWGRGRARDGAELTEFWDGWTTAEETHFAGDPSRPYA' A
#
# COMPACT_ATOMS: atom_id res chain seq x y z
N PRO A 1 4.87 -25.33 -12.29
CA PRO A 1 5.04 -24.31 -11.22
C PRO A 1 5.45 -22.98 -11.86
N ALA A 2 5.03 -21.84 -11.32
CA ALA A 2 5.48 -20.53 -11.81
C ALA A 2 6.88 -20.23 -11.24
N PRO A 3 7.83 -19.71 -12.05
CA PRO A 3 9.19 -19.43 -11.59
C PRO A 3 9.26 -18.22 -10.65
N VAL A 4 8.29 -17.30 -10.74
CA VAL A 4 8.15 -16.11 -9.89
C VAL A 4 6.65 -15.88 -9.65
N VAL A 5 6.32 -15.35 -8.46
CA VAL A 5 4.99 -14.84 -8.11
C VAL A 5 5.13 -13.37 -7.76
N LEU A 6 4.28 -12.53 -8.35
CA LEU A 6 4.16 -11.12 -7.98
C LEU A 6 3.06 -10.98 -6.95
N VAL A 7 3.37 -10.31 -5.83
CA VAL A 7 2.39 -9.90 -4.82
C VAL A 7 2.37 -8.38 -4.80
N GLU A 8 1.19 -7.79 -4.97
CA GLU A 8 1.00 -6.35 -5.03
C GLU A 8 -0.02 -5.88 -4.01
N GLY A 9 0.18 -4.66 -3.52
CA GLY A 9 -0.69 -4.02 -2.53
C GLY A 9 0.09 -3.26 -1.46
N VAL A 10 -0.59 -2.37 -0.76
CA VAL A 10 -0.02 -1.46 0.27
C VAL A 10 0.79 -2.22 1.33
N GLY A 11 0.31 -3.39 1.75
CA GLY A 11 0.93 -4.19 2.79
C GLY A 11 2.00 -5.18 2.32
N ALA A 12 2.36 -5.21 1.03
CA ALA A 12 3.30 -6.20 0.50
C ALA A 12 4.72 -6.08 1.10
N GLY A 13 5.10 -4.90 1.60
CA GLY A 13 6.39 -4.64 2.23
C GLY A 13 6.44 -4.80 3.75
N ARG A 14 5.39 -5.36 4.38
CA ARG A 14 5.33 -5.51 5.85
C ARG A 14 6.48 -6.36 6.41
N ALA A 15 6.91 -6.05 7.63
CA ALA A 15 8.01 -6.72 8.33
C ALA A 15 7.89 -8.24 8.35
N GLU A 16 6.68 -8.74 8.55
CA GLU A 16 6.40 -10.18 8.64
C GLU A 16 6.57 -10.92 7.30
N VAL A 17 6.40 -10.21 6.18
CA VAL A 17 6.51 -10.77 4.83
C VAL A 17 7.92 -10.60 4.27
N ARG A 18 8.63 -9.52 4.63
CA ARG A 18 9.97 -9.19 4.11
C ARG A 18 10.99 -10.35 4.12
N PRO A 19 11.10 -11.21 5.15
CA PRO A 19 12.02 -12.35 5.14
C PRO A 19 11.76 -13.38 4.03
N TRP A 20 10.56 -13.37 3.43
CA TRP A 20 10.14 -14.32 2.39
C TRP A 20 10.19 -13.71 0.98
N LEU A 21 10.49 -12.41 0.85
CA LEU A 21 10.54 -11.73 -0.44
C LEU A 21 11.92 -11.88 -1.07
N ALA A 22 11.96 -12.20 -2.36
CA ALA A 22 13.19 -12.12 -3.14
C ALA A 22 13.58 -10.66 -3.47
N ALA A 23 12.58 -9.79 -3.62
CA ALA A 23 12.74 -8.35 -3.84
C ALA A 23 11.48 -7.60 -3.39
N LEU A 24 11.63 -6.33 -3.04
CA LEU A 24 10.52 -5.41 -2.76
C LEU A 24 10.67 -4.20 -3.69
N CYS A 25 9.60 -3.84 -4.41
CA CYS A 25 9.57 -2.66 -5.27
C CYS A 25 8.62 -1.62 -4.69
N TRP A 26 9.10 -0.39 -4.47
CA TRP A 26 8.30 0.72 -3.98
C TRP A 26 7.86 1.65 -5.10
N MET A 27 6.55 1.90 -5.19
CA MET A 27 5.98 2.88 -6.10
C MET A 27 5.57 4.13 -5.30
N GLU A 28 6.29 5.23 -5.52
CA GLU A 28 6.03 6.49 -4.84
C GLU A 28 5.07 7.37 -5.65
N LEU A 29 3.98 7.80 -5.04
CA LEU A 29 3.09 8.83 -5.55
C LEU A 29 2.61 9.69 -4.38
N GLY A 30 2.52 11.00 -4.59
CA GLY A 30 2.04 11.92 -3.55
C GLY A 30 0.66 11.49 -3.01
N ARG A 31 0.53 11.39 -1.68
CA ARG A 31 -0.68 10.89 -0.99
C ARG A 31 -1.96 11.55 -1.48
N SER A 32 -2.00 12.88 -1.55
CA SER A 32 -3.18 13.62 -2.01
C SER A 32 -3.61 13.25 -3.43
N VAL A 33 -2.64 13.03 -4.33
CA VAL A 33 -2.90 12.58 -5.71
C VAL A 33 -3.39 11.14 -5.73
N SER A 34 -2.75 10.25 -4.96
CA SER A 34 -3.13 8.84 -4.86
C SER A 34 -4.56 8.68 -4.33
N TRP A 35 -4.85 9.26 -3.16
CA TRP A 35 -6.17 9.20 -2.52
C TRP A 35 -7.24 9.90 -3.35
N GLY A 36 -6.91 11.05 -3.97
CA GLY A 36 -7.83 11.76 -4.86
C GLY A 36 -8.25 10.91 -6.06
N ARG A 37 -7.30 10.20 -6.69
CA ARG A 37 -7.59 9.25 -7.77
C ARG A 37 -8.43 8.07 -7.29
N GLY A 38 -8.13 7.54 -6.11
CA GLY A 38 -8.89 6.47 -5.49
C GLY A 38 -10.34 6.83 -5.24
N ARG A 39 -10.59 7.97 -4.57
CA ARG A 39 -11.95 8.49 -4.32
C ARG A 39 -12.70 8.80 -5.60
N ALA A 40 -12.04 9.39 -6.61
CA ALA A 40 -12.66 9.67 -7.89
C ALA A 40 -13.07 8.39 -8.65
N ARG A 41 -12.26 7.33 -8.56
CA ARG A 41 -12.55 6.02 -9.15
C ARG A 41 -13.72 5.33 -8.44
N ASP A 42 -13.75 5.40 -7.11
CA ASP A 42 -14.64 4.60 -6.27
C ASP A 42 -15.98 5.30 -5.97
N GLY A 43 -16.06 6.63 -6.18
CA GLY A 43 -17.28 7.41 -6.03
C GLY A 43 -17.61 7.80 -4.59
N ALA A 44 -18.61 8.69 -4.44
CA ALA A 44 -18.95 9.30 -3.15
C ALA A 44 -19.49 8.31 -2.11
N GLU A 45 -20.08 7.19 -2.55
CA GLU A 45 -20.63 6.14 -1.68
C GLU A 45 -19.56 5.48 -0.79
N LEU A 46 -18.29 5.53 -1.20
CA LEU A 46 -17.16 4.96 -0.47
C LEU A 46 -16.34 5.99 0.32
N THR A 47 -16.91 7.17 0.60
CA THR A 47 -16.22 8.23 1.36
C THR A 47 -15.75 7.76 2.74
N GLU A 48 -16.64 7.14 3.53
CA GLU A 48 -16.31 6.66 4.88
C GLU A 48 -15.24 5.55 4.84
N PHE A 49 -15.34 4.65 3.85
CA PHE A 49 -14.31 3.65 3.60
C PHE A 49 -12.95 4.31 3.35
N TRP A 50 -12.90 5.32 2.48
CA TRP A 50 -11.66 6.02 2.17
C TRP A 50 -11.10 6.79 3.36
N ASP A 51 -11.93 7.41 4.20
CA ASP A 51 -11.49 8.10 5.43
C ASP A 51 -10.80 7.13 6.40
N GLY A 52 -11.39 5.95 6.59
CA GLY A 52 -10.80 4.87 7.39
C GLY A 52 -9.52 4.32 6.75
N TRP A 53 -9.56 4.07 5.44
CA TRP A 53 -8.45 3.50 4.69
C TRP A 53 -7.21 4.40 4.71
N THR A 54 -7.35 5.72 4.52
CA THR A 54 -6.20 6.64 4.56
C THR A 54 -5.55 6.67 5.94
N THR A 55 -6.36 6.63 7.00
CA THR A 55 -5.86 6.56 8.39
C THR A 55 -5.11 5.25 8.64
N ALA A 56 -5.63 4.13 8.13
CA ALA A 56 -5.00 2.82 8.26
C ALA A 56 -3.68 2.74 7.48
N GLU A 57 -3.61 3.31 6.28
CA GLU A 57 -2.37 3.39 5.48
C GLU A 57 -1.28 4.19 6.21
N GLU A 58 -1.64 5.37 6.75
CA GLU A 58 -0.69 6.19 7.51
C GLU A 58 -0.18 5.47 8.75
N THR A 59 -1.08 4.84 9.50
CA THR A 59 -0.73 4.05 10.69
C THR A 59 0.19 2.87 10.33
N HIS A 60 -0.12 2.17 9.23
CA HIS A 60 0.70 1.06 8.74
C HIS A 60 2.13 1.51 8.46
N PHE A 61 2.34 2.58 7.68
CA PHE A 61 3.69 3.01 7.33
C PHE A 61 4.44 3.72 8.47
N ALA A 62 3.73 4.29 9.44
CA ALA A 62 4.37 4.82 10.65
C ALA A 62 4.93 3.72 11.55
N GLY A 63 4.23 2.58 11.69
CA GLY A 63 4.67 1.45 12.50
C GLY A 63 5.56 0.43 11.78
N ASP A 64 5.40 0.29 10.46
CA ASP A 64 6.07 -0.71 9.62
C ASP A 64 6.45 -0.10 8.25
N PRO A 65 7.47 0.76 8.21
CA PRO A 65 7.82 1.48 6.99
C PRO A 65 8.37 0.52 5.94
N SER A 66 7.73 0.45 4.76
CA SER A 66 8.20 -0.39 3.65
C SER A 66 9.32 0.26 2.84
N ARG A 67 9.25 1.59 2.64
CA ARG A 67 10.15 2.36 1.77
C ARG A 67 11.66 2.18 2.04
N PRO A 68 12.16 2.08 3.29
CA PRO A 68 13.59 1.85 3.55
C PRO A 68 14.10 0.45 3.16
N TYR A 69 13.21 -0.50 2.87
CA TYR A 69 13.55 -1.89 2.54
C TYR A 69 13.33 -2.23 1.07
N ALA A 70 12.98 -1.23 0.25
CA ALA A 70 12.76 -1.34 -1.18
C ALA A 70 13.89 -0.66 -1.96
#